data_AF-A0A8J5C167-F1
#
_entry.id   AF-A0A8J5C167-F1
#
_cell.length_a   1.000
_cell.length_b   1.000
_cell.length_c   1.000
_cell.angle_alpha   90.00
_cell.angle_beta   90.00
_cell.angle_gamma   90.00
#
_symmetry.space_group_name_H-M   'P 1'
#
loop_
_entity.id
_entity.type
_entity.pdbx_description
1 polymer ?
#
loop_
_entity_poly.entity_id
_entity_poly.type
_entity_poly.pdbx_seq_one_letter_code
_entity_poly.pdbx_strand_id
1 'polypeptide(L)'
;MTFTPFSLLFQLEKGVDGLHQSFQRLDSRISSVGQTAAKIGDHLQSADSQRKTASQTIELIRYLMEFNSSPGDLMELSPLFSDDSRVAEAASIAQKLRSFAEEDVGTHGINMPSAVGAANASRGLEVAVANLQDYCNELENRLLSRFDAASQRRELSTMAECAKILAQFNRGTSAMQHYVASRPMFIDVEVMSTDINLVLGDQGLQAGTSNIAHGLSTLYKEITDTVRKEASTIMAVFPSPNDVMSILVQRVIEQRVSAILDRLLEKPSLMNLPPVNQGGLLQYLRIFAVSYENTEGLAKELQSVGCGDLDAQGLMESLFLSHKDEYPEYEQASLKQLYQSKMEELRAEAQQQSESTGTISRSKTAASPPIQQISVTIVAEFVRWNEEAITRCTLFSSQPVTLASNVRSVFGCLLEQVSRYLTDGLEHARESLNEAAALRDRFVIGASVSRRVAAAAASAAEAAAAAGESSFRSFMIAVQRCASSVAILQQYFSNKISRLLAPDAHAACLEEMGTAVSRVEGSAQKGLQQCIETVMAEGDLLVACPAVMPLYLW
;
A
#
# COMPACT_ATOMS: atom_id res chain seq x y z
N MET A 1 -114.15 39.92 1.88
CA MET A 1 -112.78 39.80 2.40
C MET A 1 -112.37 38.33 2.32
N THR A 2 -111.58 37.97 1.30
CA THR A 2 -110.92 36.67 1.20
C THR A 2 -109.52 36.93 0.63
N PHE A 3 -108.57 37.23 1.52
CA PHE A 3 -107.15 37.21 1.18
C PHE A 3 -106.75 35.74 1.05
N THR A 4 -106.40 35.29 -0.15
CA THR A 4 -106.00 33.91 -0.40
C THR A 4 -104.56 33.66 0.09
N PRO A 5 -104.29 32.55 0.81
CA PRO A 5 -102.96 32.22 1.35
C PRO A 5 -101.89 32.00 0.26
N PHE A 6 -102.30 31.74 -0.99
CA PHE A 6 -101.40 31.65 -2.15
C PHE A 6 -100.66 32.97 -2.44
N SER A 7 -101.26 34.13 -2.13
CA SER A 7 -100.61 35.42 -2.38
C SER A 7 -99.42 35.67 -1.43
N LEU A 8 -99.49 35.19 -0.19
CA LEU A 8 -98.44 35.39 0.81
C LEU A 8 -97.26 34.44 0.56
N LEU A 9 -97.55 33.18 0.18
CA LEU A 9 -96.56 32.17 -0.15
C LEU A 9 -95.81 32.53 -1.45
N PHE A 10 -96.51 33.04 -2.46
CA PHE A 10 -95.91 33.55 -3.70
C PHE A 10 -95.07 34.82 -3.46
N GLN A 11 -95.49 35.71 -2.56
CA GLN A 11 -94.67 36.87 -2.18
C GLN A 11 -93.43 36.48 -1.37
N LEU A 12 -93.51 35.46 -0.52
CA LEU A 12 -92.36 34.90 0.21
C LEU A 12 -91.39 34.18 -0.73
N GLU A 13 -91.88 33.35 -1.64
CA GLU A 13 -91.06 32.66 -2.65
C GLU A 13 -90.33 33.67 -3.55
N LYS A 14 -91.05 34.69 -4.04
CA LYS A 14 -90.46 35.79 -4.82
C LYS A 14 -89.47 36.64 -4.01
N GLY A 15 -89.70 36.77 -2.70
CA GLY A 15 -88.80 37.43 -1.77
C GLY A 15 -87.52 36.63 -1.49
N VAL A 16 -87.64 35.31 -1.32
CA VAL A 16 -86.52 34.37 -1.12
C VAL A 16 -85.70 34.23 -2.40
N ASP A 17 -86.33 34.14 -3.56
CA ASP A 17 -85.66 34.14 -4.87
C ASP A 17 -84.92 35.47 -5.11
N GLY A 18 -85.54 36.60 -4.74
CA GLY A 18 -84.90 37.92 -4.77
C GLY A 18 -83.71 38.02 -3.81
N LEU A 19 -83.79 37.40 -2.64
CA LEU A 19 -82.70 37.32 -1.67
C LEU A 19 -81.57 36.41 -2.20
N HIS A 20 -81.89 35.28 -2.80
CA HIS A 20 -80.92 34.34 -3.37
C HIS A 20 -80.18 34.97 -4.56
N GLN A 21 -80.89 35.68 -5.45
CA GLN A 21 -80.27 36.48 -6.51
C GLN A 21 -79.38 37.59 -5.95
N SER A 22 -79.81 38.25 -4.87
CA SER A 22 -78.98 39.26 -4.19
C SER A 22 -77.72 38.65 -3.58
N PHE A 23 -77.81 37.46 -2.98
CA PHE A 23 -76.66 36.73 -2.44
C PHE A 23 -75.71 36.24 -3.53
N GLN A 24 -76.20 35.69 -4.65
CA GLN A 24 -75.36 35.30 -5.78
C GLN A 24 -74.64 36.52 -6.40
N ARG A 25 -75.31 37.68 -6.48
CA ARG A 25 -74.67 38.94 -6.89
C ARG A 25 -73.66 39.45 -5.88
N LEU A 26 -73.92 39.27 -4.59
CA LEU A 26 -72.98 39.64 -3.55
C LEU A 26 -71.74 38.73 -3.60
N ASP A 27 -71.93 37.43 -3.77
CA ASP A 27 -70.86 36.44 -3.82
C ASP A 27 -69.98 36.63 -5.08
N SER A 28 -70.58 36.92 -6.24
CA SER A 28 -69.82 37.26 -7.45
C SER A 28 -69.04 38.57 -7.29
N ARG A 29 -69.60 39.57 -6.61
CA ARG A 29 -68.88 40.81 -6.25
C ARG A 29 -67.78 40.56 -5.24
N ILE A 30 -68.00 39.74 -4.21
CA ILE A 30 -66.99 39.38 -3.21
C ILE A 30 -65.86 38.63 -3.89
N SER A 31 -66.15 37.67 -4.76
CA SER A 31 -65.14 36.94 -5.53
C SER A 31 -64.37 37.87 -6.48
N SER A 32 -65.04 38.80 -7.17
CA SER A 32 -64.38 39.79 -8.03
C SER A 32 -63.48 40.73 -7.22
N VAL A 33 -63.95 41.24 -6.09
CA VAL A 33 -63.17 42.10 -5.19
C VAL A 33 -62.01 41.32 -4.58
N GLY A 34 -62.21 40.06 -4.23
CA GLY A 34 -61.17 39.15 -3.73
C GLY A 34 -60.06 38.92 -4.76
N GLN A 35 -60.41 38.70 -6.03
CA GLN A 35 -59.43 38.58 -7.12
C GLN A 35 -58.69 39.90 -7.39
N THR A 36 -59.38 41.04 -7.35
CA THR A 36 -58.73 42.35 -7.49
C THR A 36 -57.80 42.64 -6.31
N ALA A 37 -58.23 42.36 -5.08
CA ALA A 37 -57.41 42.51 -3.89
C ALA A 37 -56.16 41.62 -3.93
N ALA A 38 -56.29 40.37 -4.42
CA ALA A 38 -55.15 39.48 -4.64
C ALA A 38 -54.14 40.06 -5.64
N LYS A 39 -54.60 40.53 -6.81
CA LYS A 39 -53.72 41.18 -7.80
C LYS A 39 -53.03 42.43 -7.26
N ILE A 40 -53.74 43.26 -6.49
CA ILE A 40 -53.15 44.44 -5.84
C ILE A 40 -52.09 44.00 -4.81
N GLY A 41 -52.36 42.94 -4.06
CA GLY A 41 -51.40 42.32 -3.14
C GLY A 41 -50.13 41.87 -3.86
N ASP A 42 -50.26 41.14 -4.97
CA ASP A 42 -49.13 40.68 -5.79
C ASP A 42 -48.30 41.85 -6.33
N HIS A 43 -48.95 42.91 -6.83
CA HIS A 43 -48.28 44.12 -7.31
C HIS A 43 -47.55 44.87 -6.18
N LEU A 44 -48.16 44.97 -5.00
CA LEU A 44 -47.54 45.60 -3.82
C LEU A 44 -46.32 44.79 -3.36
N GLN A 45 -46.41 43.47 -3.33
CA GLN A 45 -45.30 42.59 -2.96
C GLN A 45 -44.15 42.71 -3.97
N SER A 46 -44.47 42.75 -5.27
CA SER A 46 -43.48 42.97 -6.32
C SER A 46 -42.82 44.36 -6.20
N ALA A 47 -43.60 45.41 -5.94
CA ALA A 47 -43.09 46.76 -5.79
C ALA A 47 -42.22 46.91 -4.53
N ASP A 48 -42.61 46.31 -3.40
CA ASP A 48 -41.78 46.31 -2.18
C ASP A 48 -40.48 45.52 -2.38
N SER A 49 -40.55 44.39 -3.09
CA SER A 49 -39.35 43.63 -3.46
C SER A 49 -38.40 44.47 -4.32
N GLN A 50 -38.92 45.13 -5.36
CA GLN A 50 -38.13 46.03 -6.22
C GLN A 50 -37.54 47.20 -5.44
N ARG A 51 -38.32 47.81 -4.53
CA ARG A 51 -37.84 48.90 -3.67
C ARG A 51 -36.71 48.46 -2.75
N LYS A 52 -36.81 47.26 -2.15
CA LYS A 52 -35.74 46.67 -1.33
C LYS A 52 -34.47 46.43 -2.15
N THR A 53 -34.61 45.82 -3.33
CA THR A 53 -33.48 45.60 -4.24
C THR A 53 -32.83 46.94 -4.63
N ALA A 54 -33.61 47.92 -5.05
CA ALA A 54 -33.11 49.24 -5.43
C ALA A 54 -32.36 49.93 -4.27
N SER A 55 -32.90 49.86 -3.06
CA SER A 55 -32.24 50.42 -1.86
C SER A 55 -30.88 49.76 -1.59
N GLN A 56 -30.80 48.44 -1.70
CA GLN A 56 -29.56 47.69 -1.52
C GLN A 56 -28.54 48.01 -2.62
N THR A 57 -28.97 48.14 -3.86
CA THR A 57 -28.10 48.51 -4.99
C THR A 57 -27.56 49.92 -4.84
N ILE A 58 -28.38 50.89 -4.42
CA ILE A 58 -27.93 52.28 -4.16
C ILE A 58 -26.83 52.29 -3.09
N GLU A 59 -26.98 51.48 -2.05
CA GLU A 59 -25.99 51.36 -0.99
C GLU A 59 -24.68 50.72 -1.47
N LEU A 60 -24.74 49.65 -2.27
CA LEU A 60 -23.57 49.04 -2.88
C LEU A 60 -22.85 50.01 -3.83
N ILE A 61 -23.58 50.76 -4.67
CA ILE A 61 -22.98 51.77 -5.55
C ILE A 61 -22.26 52.84 -4.73
N ARG A 62 -22.82 53.26 -3.59
CA ARG A 62 -22.17 54.23 -2.69
C ARG A 62 -20.82 53.72 -2.19
N TYR A 63 -20.78 52.49 -1.69
CA TYR A 63 -19.53 51.88 -1.24
C TYR A 63 -18.55 51.67 -2.40
N LEU A 64 -19.02 51.27 -3.58
CA LEU A 64 -18.18 51.13 -4.76
C LEU A 64 -17.54 52.45 -5.19
N MET A 65 -18.30 53.56 -5.13
CA MET A 65 -17.78 54.90 -5.40
C MET A 65 -16.75 55.33 -4.35
N GLU A 66 -16.92 54.93 -3.10
CA GLU A 66 -15.97 55.17 -2.01
C GLU A 66 -14.63 54.45 -2.29
N PHE A 67 -14.69 53.16 -2.63
CA PHE A 67 -13.53 52.40 -3.08
C PHE A 67 -12.87 52.98 -4.35
N ASN A 68 -13.62 53.71 -5.18
CA ASN A 68 -13.07 54.34 -6.38
C ASN A 68 -12.44 55.73 -6.14
N SER A 69 -12.88 56.43 -5.09
CA SER A 69 -12.53 57.84 -4.84
C SER A 69 -11.21 58.00 -4.07
N SER A 70 -10.75 56.95 -3.38
CA SER A 70 -9.53 56.95 -2.56
C SER A 70 -8.51 55.93 -3.11
N PRO A 71 -7.69 56.29 -4.11
CA PRO A 71 -6.68 55.39 -4.67
C PRO A 71 -5.61 55.05 -3.61
N GLY A 72 -5.53 53.79 -3.19
CA GLY A 72 -4.46 53.30 -2.32
C GLY A 72 -4.51 53.72 -0.85
N ASP A 73 -5.55 54.43 -0.39
CA ASP A 73 -5.75 54.75 1.03
C ASP A 73 -7.06 54.13 1.55
N LEU A 74 -6.95 52.93 2.12
CA LEU A 74 -8.07 52.20 2.71
C LEU A 74 -8.56 52.83 4.04
N MET A 75 -7.83 53.79 4.61
CA MET A 75 -8.16 54.41 5.91
C MET A 75 -9.28 55.47 5.80
N GLU A 76 -9.55 55.96 4.58
CA GLU A 76 -10.64 56.92 4.32
C GLU A 76 -11.99 56.26 4.09
N LEU A 77 -12.03 54.92 4.04
CA LEU A 77 -13.27 54.17 3.88
C LEU A 77 -14.18 54.29 5.11
N SER A 78 -15.47 54.07 4.88
CA SER A 78 -16.50 54.07 5.91
C SER A 78 -16.09 53.23 7.13
N PRO A 79 -16.40 53.64 8.36
CA PRO A 79 -16.00 52.94 9.59
C PRO A 79 -16.39 51.45 9.62
N LEU A 80 -17.41 51.07 8.86
CA LEU A 80 -17.78 49.68 8.60
C LEU A 80 -16.58 48.80 8.19
N PHE A 81 -15.70 49.30 7.32
CA PHE A 81 -14.58 48.52 6.77
C PHE A 81 -13.39 48.43 7.73
N SER A 82 -13.33 49.31 8.74
CA SER A 82 -12.26 49.37 9.73
C SER A 82 -12.63 48.71 11.07
N ASP A 83 -13.92 48.67 11.42
CA ASP A 83 -14.43 48.17 12.71
C ASP A 83 -14.41 46.63 12.83
N ASP A 84 -13.62 46.11 13.78
CA ASP A 84 -13.49 44.67 14.09
C ASP A 84 -14.80 44.01 14.54
N SER A 85 -15.74 44.79 15.09
CA SER A 85 -17.04 44.28 15.53
C SER A 85 -18.01 44.04 14.37
N ARG A 86 -17.77 44.66 13.22
CA ARG A 86 -18.63 44.61 12.02
C ARG A 86 -18.02 43.83 10.86
N VAL A 87 -16.95 43.08 11.11
CA VAL A 87 -16.21 42.31 10.08
C VAL A 87 -17.11 41.39 9.24
N ALA A 88 -18.13 40.76 9.83
CA ALA A 88 -19.07 39.92 9.08
C ALA A 88 -19.92 40.73 8.07
N GLU A 89 -20.30 41.94 8.45
CA GLU A 89 -21.08 42.85 7.59
C GLU A 89 -20.19 43.43 6.48
N ALA A 90 -18.98 43.86 6.84
CA ALA A 90 -17.98 44.36 5.90
C ALA A 90 -17.61 43.30 4.86
N ALA A 91 -17.41 42.05 5.30
CA ALA A 91 -17.16 40.91 4.42
C ALA A 91 -18.31 40.67 3.43
N SER A 92 -19.56 40.68 3.91
CA SER A 92 -20.74 40.47 3.05
C SER A 92 -20.87 41.56 1.99
N ILE A 93 -20.59 42.81 2.36
CA ILE A 93 -20.62 43.95 1.44
C ILE A 93 -19.47 43.84 0.43
N ALA A 94 -18.24 43.58 0.89
CA ALA A 94 -17.08 43.41 0.00
C ALA A 94 -17.29 42.27 -1.01
N GLN A 95 -17.84 41.12 -0.59
CA GLN A 95 -18.15 40.02 -1.49
C GLN A 95 -19.17 40.42 -2.57
N LYS A 96 -20.25 41.11 -2.19
CA LYS A 96 -21.25 41.60 -3.14
C LYS A 96 -20.65 42.60 -4.12
N LEU A 97 -19.87 43.56 -3.62
CA LEU A 97 -19.17 44.54 -4.46
C LEU A 97 -18.25 43.86 -5.46
N ARG A 98 -17.55 42.81 -5.04
CA ARG A 98 -16.68 42.02 -5.91
C ARG A 98 -17.46 41.31 -7.02
N SER A 99 -18.57 40.65 -6.69
CA SER A 99 -19.42 40.03 -7.72
C SER A 99 -20.00 41.04 -8.70
N PHE A 100 -20.40 42.23 -8.20
CA PHE A 100 -20.89 43.32 -9.05
C PHE A 100 -19.80 43.86 -9.98
N ALA A 101 -18.58 44.01 -9.46
CA ALA A 101 -17.45 44.52 -10.23
C ALA A 101 -16.94 43.49 -11.27
N GLU A 102 -17.00 42.19 -10.97
CA GLU A 102 -16.59 41.11 -11.89
C GLU A 102 -17.63 40.87 -13.01
N GLU A 103 -18.94 40.98 -12.75
CA GLU A 103 -19.99 40.81 -13.75
C GLU A 103 -19.99 41.89 -14.85
N ASP A 104 -19.68 43.15 -14.52
CA ASP A 104 -19.73 44.26 -15.47
C ASP A 104 -18.47 44.32 -16.38
N VAL A 105 -17.32 43.85 -15.86
CA VAL A 105 -16.06 43.75 -16.59
C VAL A 105 -16.05 42.54 -17.55
N GLY A 106 -16.69 41.41 -17.18
CA GLY A 106 -16.71 40.19 -17.99
C GLY A 106 -17.65 40.20 -19.20
N THR A 107 -18.71 41.03 -19.19
CA THR A 107 -19.78 40.96 -20.20
C THR A 107 -19.54 41.87 -21.42
N HIS A 108 -18.61 42.82 -21.34
CA HIS A 108 -18.32 43.78 -22.41
C HIS A 108 -17.14 43.39 -23.31
N GLY A 109 -16.53 42.22 -23.10
CA GLY A 109 -15.33 41.77 -23.82
C GLY A 109 -15.56 41.06 -25.15
N ILE A 110 -16.77 40.57 -25.45
CA ILE A 110 -17.02 39.77 -26.67
C ILE A 110 -18.37 40.15 -27.30
N ASN A 111 -18.28 40.86 -28.44
CA ASN A 111 -19.34 41.08 -29.44
C ASN A 111 -20.57 41.94 -29.05
N MET A 112 -20.43 43.26 -29.01
CA MET A 112 -21.46 44.18 -29.54
C MET A 112 -20.83 45.51 -30.00
N PRO A 113 -21.25 46.11 -31.14
CA PRO A 113 -20.79 47.43 -31.55
C PRO A 113 -21.24 48.51 -30.56
N SER A 114 -20.25 49.23 -30.07
CA SER A 114 -20.34 50.30 -29.06
C SER A 114 -21.42 51.34 -29.38
N ALA A 115 -22.38 51.49 -28.47
CA ALA A 115 -23.16 52.72 -28.35
C ALA A 115 -22.22 53.78 -27.76
N VAL A 116 -21.93 54.81 -28.55
CA VAL A 116 -21.05 55.94 -28.22
C VAL A 116 -21.57 56.64 -26.95
N GLY A 117 -20.97 56.30 -25.80
CA GLY A 117 -21.32 56.85 -24.49
C GLY A 117 -20.90 55.99 -23.29
N ALA A 118 -20.71 54.67 -23.47
CA ALA A 118 -20.42 53.74 -22.35
C ALA A 118 -18.94 53.38 -22.16
N ALA A 119 -18.03 53.88 -23.01
CA ALA A 119 -16.60 53.51 -22.99
C ALA A 119 -15.81 54.05 -21.79
N ASN A 120 -16.38 54.93 -20.96
CA ASN A 120 -15.70 55.54 -19.82
C ASN A 120 -16.04 54.86 -18.47
N ALA A 121 -17.09 54.03 -18.41
CA ALA A 121 -17.52 53.38 -17.17
C ALA A 121 -16.59 52.21 -16.77
N SER A 122 -16.09 51.45 -17.74
CA SER A 122 -15.19 50.31 -17.53
C SER A 122 -13.82 50.71 -16.96
N ARG A 123 -13.24 51.81 -17.46
CA ARG A 123 -11.94 52.33 -16.99
C ARG A 123 -12.01 53.06 -15.65
N GLY A 124 -13.20 53.50 -15.26
CA GLY A 124 -13.47 54.09 -13.95
C GLY A 124 -13.64 53.06 -12.84
N LEU A 125 -13.86 51.78 -13.14
CA LEU A 125 -14.10 50.75 -12.14
C LEU A 125 -12.82 49.96 -11.76
N GLU A 126 -11.78 50.04 -12.58
CA GLU A 126 -10.48 49.35 -12.38
C GLU A 126 -9.84 49.70 -11.02
N VAL A 127 -9.88 50.97 -10.61
CA VAL A 127 -9.32 51.41 -9.31
C VAL A 127 -10.12 50.85 -8.15
N ALA A 128 -11.45 50.87 -8.24
CA ALA A 128 -12.32 50.27 -7.23
C ALA A 128 -12.08 48.76 -7.11
N VAL A 129 -11.93 48.04 -8.22
CA VAL A 129 -11.63 46.59 -8.22
C VAL A 129 -10.29 46.31 -7.55
N ALA A 130 -9.25 47.08 -7.86
CA ALA A 130 -7.94 46.93 -7.24
C ALA A 130 -7.98 47.19 -5.74
N ASN A 131 -8.57 48.31 -5.31
CA ASN A 131 -8.73 48.66 -3.90
C ASN A 131 -9.60 47.63 -3.14
N LEU A 132 -10.63 47.08 -3.78
CA LEU A 132 -11.50 46.07 -3.18
C LEU A 132 -10.75 44.74 -3.02
N GLN A 133 -9.87 44.39 -3.96
CA GLN A 133 -9.00 43.22 -3.85
C GLN A 133 -8.00 43.38 -2.70
N ASP A 134 -7.35 44.54 -2.58
CA ASP A 134 -6.43 44.85 -1.49
C ASP A 134 -7.14 44.80 -0.13
N TYR A 135 -8.35 45.37 -0.05
CA TYR A 135 -9.17 45.28 1.15
C TYR A 135 -9.54 43.84 1.50
N CYS A 136 -9.95 43.02 0.51
CA CYS A 136 -10.29 41.61 0.75
C CYS A 136 -9.08 40.83 1.27
N ASN A 137 -7.87 41.08 0.72
CA ASN A 137 -6.64 40.46 1.19
C ASN A 137 -6.32 40.85 2.65
N GLU A 138 -6.45 42.14 2.98
CA GLU A 138 -6.22 42.63 4.35
C GLU A 138 -7.26 42.08 5.34
N LEU A 139 -8.53 42.04 4.94
CA LEU A 139 -9.62 41.47 5.72
C LEU A 139 -9.41 39.98 5.98
N GLU A 140 -8.96 39.24 4.97
CA GLU A 140 -8.62 37.82 5.08
C GLU A 140 -7.48 37.60 6.08
N ASN A 141 -6.39 38.38 6.00
CA ASN A 141 -5.27 38.29 6.95
C ASN A 141 -5.69 38.63 8.39
N ARG A 142 -6.55 39.65 8.57
CA ARG A 142 -7.14 39.99 9.88
C ARG A 142 -7.98 38.84 10.44
N LEU A 143 -8.82 38.23 9.61
CA LEU A 143 -9.66 37.09 9.98
C LEU A 143 -8.83 35.84 10.31
N LEU A 144 -7.77 35.56 9.56
CA LEU A 144 -6.83 34.47 9.85
C LEU A 144 -6.11 34.69 11.18
N SER A 145 -5.63 35.91 11.44
CA SER A 145 -4.98 36.26 12.71
C SER A 145 -5.92 36.11 13.90
N ARG A 146 -7.19 36.54 13.75
CA ARG A 146 -8.23 36.34 14.77
C ARG A 146 -8.56 34.86 14.96
N PHE A 147 -8.62 34.09 13.87
CA PHE A 147 -8.83 32.65 13.90
C PHE A 147 -7.71 31.94 14.66
N ASP A 148 -6.44 32.29 14.41
CA ASP A 148 -5.28 31.69 15.07
C ASP A 148 -5.27 31.98 16.58
N ALA A 149 -5.55 33.23 16.96
CA ALA A 149 -5.67 33.62 18.36
C ALA A 149 -6.80 32.84 19.07
N ALA A 150 -7.95 32.66 18.40
CA ALA A 150 -9.04 31.84 18.90
C ALA A 150 -8.66 30.34 18.98
N SER A 151 -7.92 29.82 18.00
CA SER A 151 -7.40 28.45 17.99
C SER A 151 -6.46 28.20 19.16
N GLN A 152 -5.57 29.13 19.49
CA GLN A 152 -4.66 29.03 20.64
C GLN A 152 -5.42 29.02 21.98
N ARG A 153 -6.51 29.79 22.06
CA ARG A 153 -7.38 29.87 23.26
C ARG A 153 -8.43 28.77 23.33
N ARG A 154 -8.56 27.93 22.28
CA ARG A 154 -9.59 26.89 22.11
C ARG A 154 -11.02 27.44 22.09
N GLU A 155 -11.21 28.64 21.56
CA GLU A 155 -12.51 29.31 21.42
C GLU A 155 -13.22 28.88 20.13
N LEU A 156 -13.89 27.71 20.16
CA LEU A 156 -14.51 27.10 18.97
C LEU A 156 -15.57 28.00 18.30
N SER A 157 -16.34 28.77 19.08
CA SER A 157 -17.38 29.67 18.54
C SER A 157 -16.78 30.80 17.72
N THR A 158 -15.69 31.40 18.21
CA THR A 158 -14.97 32.48 17.52
C THR A 158 -14.29 31.94 16.26
N MET A 159 -13.70 30.75 16.33
CA MET A 159 -13.14 30.07 15.15
C MET A 159 -14.21 29.81 14.10
N ALA A 160 -15.40 29.32 14.51
CA ALA A 160 -16.51 29.03 13.61
C ALA A 160 -17.05 30.29 12.93
N GLU A 161 -17.13 31.40 13.66
CA GLU A 161 -17.50 32.70 13.10
C GLU A 161 -16.49 33.15 12.04
N CYS A 162 -15.19 33.11 12.35
CA CYS A 162 -14.13 33.44 11.40
C CYS A 162 -14.17 32.54 10.17
N ALA A 163 -14.28 31.22 10.34
CA ALA A 163 -14.35 30.26 9.23
C ALA A 163 -15.59 30.47 8.35
N LYS A 164 -16.74 30.83 8.94
CA LYS A 164 -17.96 31.16 8.21
C LYS A 164 -17.83 32.44 7.38
N ILE A 165 -17.12 33.45 7.89
CA ILE A 165 -16.86 34.69 7.15
C ILE A 165 -15.85 34.40 6.03
N LEU A 166 -14.75 33.71 6.34
CA LEU A 166 -13.73 33.32 5.35
C LEU A 166 -14.29 32.43 4.25
N ALA A 167 -15.26 31.55 4.53
CA ALA A 167 -15.92 30.72 3.53
C ALA A 167 -16.66 31.51 2.43
N GLN A 168 -17.01 32.77 2.70
CA GLN A 168 -17.61 33.67 1.71
C GLN A 168 -16.58 34.09 0.63
N PHE A 169 -15.28 34.01 0.94
CA PHE A 169 -14.17 34.32 0.04
C PHE A 169 -13.54 33.02 -0.47
N ASN A 170 -13.45 32.84 -1.79
CA ASN A 170 -12.80 31.67 -2.41
C ASN A 170 -13.24 30.29 -1.84
N ARG A 171 -14.50 30.18 -1.40
CA ARG A 171 -15.08 28.99 -0.75
C ARG A 171 -14.35 28.53 0.52
N GLY A 172 -13.56 29.41 1.15
CA GLY A 172 -12.83 29.13 2.39
C GLY A 172 -11.53 28.33 2.20
N THR A 173 -11.11 28.06 0.97
CA THR A 173 -9.95 27.19 0.65
C THR A 173 -8.67 27.60 1.39
N SER A 174 -8.35 28.90 1.38
CA SER A 174 -7.19 29.47 2.07
C SER A 174 -7.24 29.26 3.58
N ALA A 175 -8.39 29.48 4.20
CA ALA A 175 -8.60 29.25 5.64
C ALA A 175 -8.45 27.77 6.02
N MET A 176 -8.98 26.87 5.19
CA MET A 176 -8.84 25.42 5.40
C MET A 176 -7.38 24.98 5.30
N GLN A 177 -6.66 25.43 4.26
CA GLN A 177 -5.23 25.14 4.08
C GLN A 177 -4.39 25.74 5.21
N HIS A 178 -4.67 26.98 5.62
CA HIS A 178 -3.98 27.65 6.72
C HIS A 178 -4.18 26.90 8.04
N TYR A 179 -5.41 26.47 8.33
CA TYR A 179 -5.72 25.66 9.51
C TYR A 179 -4.88 24.39 9.56
N VAL A 180 -4.89 23.60 8.49
CA VAL A 180 -4.13 22.35 8.40
C VAL A 180 -2.63 22.63 8.50
N ALA A 181 -2.12 23.65 7.80
CA ALA A 181 -0.71 24.02 7.83
C ALA A 181 -0.23 24.47 9.22
N SER A 182 -1.10 25.08 10.02
CA SER A 182 -0.80 25.55 11.37
C SER A 182 -0.73 24.45 12.43
N ARG A 183 -1.11 23.20 12.11
CA ARG A 183 -1.18 22.13 13.12
C ARG A 183 0.23 21.74 13.58
N PRO A 184 0.47 21.58 14.90
CA PRO A 184 1.78 21.22 15.43
C PRO A 184 2.39 19.96 14.82
N MET A 185 1.55 18.98 14.45
CA MET A 185 1.99 17.72 13.83
C MET A 185 2.72 17.87 12.48
N PHE A 186 2.67 19.05 11.85
CA PHE A 186 3.35 19.34 10.58
C PHE A 186 4.43 20.41 10.70
N ILE A 187 4.44 21.21 11.77
CA ILE A 187 5.38 22.33 11.96
C ILE A 187 6.56 21.90 12.83
N ASP A 188 6.28 21.12 13.87
CA ASP A 188 7.28 20.76 14.85
C ASP A 188 8.22 19.68 14.28
N VAL A 189 9.49 20.03 14.11
CA VAL A 189 10.51 19.12 13.57
C VAL A 189 10.76 17.96 14.53
N GLU A 190 10.55 18.17 15.84
CA GLU A 190 10.75 17.14 16.86
C GLU A 190 9.75 16.00 16.70
N VAL A 191 8.56 16.29 16.17
CA VAL A 191 7.50 15.32 15.92
C VAL A 191 7.95 14.26 14.91
N MET A 192 8.58 14.66 13.80
CA MET A 192 9.12 13.71 12.81
C MET A 192 10.29 12.89 13.38
N SER A 193 11.16 13.52 14.17
CA SER A 193 12.26 12.82 14.84
C SER A 193 11.73 11.77 15.83
N THR A 194 10.66 12.12 16.54
CA THR A 194 10.01 11.24 17.52
C THR A 194 9.39 10.03 16.84
N ASP A 195 8.77 10.18 15.67
CA ASP A 195 8.26 9.04 14.88
C ASP A 195 9.34 8.07 14.49
N ILE A 196 10.45 8.62 13.96
CA ILE A 196 11.58 7.83 13.51
C ILE A 196 12.14 7.05 14.69
N ASN A 197 12.34 7.71 15.84
CA ASN A 197 12.85 7.07 17.06
C ASN A 197 11.86 6.03 17.63
N LEU A 198 10.55 6.28 17.53
CA LEU A 198 9.51 5.35 17.98
C LEU A 198 9.51 4.05 17.16
N VAL A 199 9.72 4.16 15.84
CA VAL A 199 9.66 3.01 14.93
C VAL A 199 10.99 2.27 14.83
N LEU A 200 12.09 2.99 14.72
CA LEU A 200 13.42 2.42 14.48
C LEU A 200 14.24 2.22 15.76
N GLY A 201 14.04 3.07 16.77
CA GLY A 201 14.88 3.11 17.97
C GLY A 201 16.37 3.24 17.66
N ASP A 202 17.21 2.88 18.64
CA ASP A 202 18.68 2.96 18.50
C ASP A 202 19.26 1.96 17.50
N GLN A 203 18.56 0.85 17.25
CA GLN A 203 19.04 -0.24 16.40
C GLN A 203 18.69 -0.06 14.91
N GLY A 204 17.90 0.97 14.57
CA GLY A 204 17.55 1.23 13.18
C GLY A 204 16.76 0.07 12.55
N LEU A 205 17.04 -0.20 11.28
CA LEU A 205 16.45 -1.33 10.53
C LEU A 205 16.84 -2.70 11.13
N GLN A 206 17.86 -2.75 11.99
CA GLN A 206 18.32 -3.97 12.65
C GLN A 206 17.52 -4.34 13.91
N ALA A 207 16.58 -3.48 14.34
CA ALA A 207 15.69 -3.75 15.47
C ALA A 207 14.83 -5.03 15.29
N GLY A 208 14.72 -5.54 14.06
CA GLY A 208 13.91 -6.70 13.71
C GLY A 208 12.48 -6.32 13.33
N THR A 209 11.87 -7.12 12.46
CA THR A 209 10.59 -6.79 11.80
C THR A 209 9.42 -6.70 12.77
N SER A 210 9.41 -7.48 13.84
CA SER A 210 8.37 -7.42 14.88
C SER A 210 8.39 -6.11 15.68
N ASN A 211 9.59 -5.58 15.97
CA ASN A 211 9.73 -4.31 16.67
C ASN A 211 9.31 -3.14 15.78
N ILE A 212 9.71 -3.17 14.50
CA ILE A 212 9.27 -2.18 13.51
C ILE A 212 7.74 -2.23 13.35
N ALA A 213 7.14 -3.41 13.25
CA ALA A 213 5.68 -3.57 13.18
C ALA A 213 4.97 -2.95 14.39
N HIS A 214 5.47 -3.21 15.60
CA HIS A 214 4.92 -2.62 16.82
C HIS A 214 5.08 -1.10 16.86
N GLY A 215 6.25 -0.59 16.47
CA GLY A 215 6.53 0.84 16.37
C GLY A 215 5.59 1.53 15.38
N LEU A 216 5.42 0.98 14.18
CA LEU A 216 4.49 1.48 13.17
C LEU A 216 3.04 1.46 13.67
N SER A 217 2.60 0.36 14.28
CA SER A 217 1.25 0.25 14.85
C SER A 217 1.01 1.32 15.92
N THR A 218 2.01 1.58 16.77
CA THR A 218 1.93 2.63 17.80
C THR A 218 1.86 4.02 17.17
N LEU A 219 2.75 4.33 16.23
CA LEU A 219 2.79 5.59 15.50
C LEU A 219 1.47 5.85 14.76
N TYR A 220 0.98 4.87 14.01
CA TYR A 220 -0.24 4.99 13.23
C TYR A 220 -1.47 5.18 14.11
N LYS A 221 -1.52 4.51 15.27
CA LYS A 221 -2.55 4.78 16.27
C LYS A 221 -2.48 6.21 16.81
N GLU A 222 -1.29 6.73 17.12
CA GLU A 222 -1.12 8.12 17.56
C GLU A 222 -1.53 9.13 16.49
N ILE A 223 -1.21 8.85 15.22
CA ILE A 223 -1.68 9.64 14.07
C ILE A 223 -3.21 9.61 14.02
N THR A 224 -3.83 8.44 14.02
CA THR A 224 -5.30 8.28 13.97
C THR A 224 -5.97 9.02 15.13
N ASP A 225 -5.44 8.90 16.35
CA ASP A 225 -5.98 9.59 17.53
C ASP A 225 -5.87 11.11 17.41
N THR A 226 -4.80 11.61 16.82
CA THR A 226 -4.60 13.03 16.55
C THR A 226 -5.57 13.53 15.48
N VAL A 227 -5.71 12.79 14.37
CA VAL A 227 -6.69 13.11 13.31
C VAL A 227 -8.12 13.10 13.86
N ARG A 228 -8.47 12.17 14.75
CA ARG A 228 -9.80 12.12 15.39
C ARG A 228 -10.09 13.34 16.27
N LYS A 229 -9.08 13.84 16.99
CA LYS A 229 -9.20 15.09 17.78
C LYS A 229 -9.41 16.28 16.85
N GLU A 230 -8.64 16.38 15.78
CA GLU A 230 -8.79 17.44 14.79
C GLU A 230 -10.14 17.37 14.07
N ALA A 231 -10.63 16.17 13.72
CA ALA A 231 -11.94 15.97 13.11
C ALA A 231 -13.07 16.55 13.96
N SER A 232 -12.99 16.36 15.29
CA SER A 232 -13.98 16.92 16.23
C SER A 232 -14.00 18.46 16.19
N THR A 233 -12.83 19.10 16.13
CA THR A 233 -12.70 20.55 15.96
C THR A 233 -13.21 21.00 14.60
N ILE A 234 -12.83 20.29 13.53
CA ILE A 234 -13.18 20.61 12.15
C ILE A 234 -14.70 20.60 11.97
N MET A 235 -15.38 19.58 12.48
CA MET A 235 -16.85 19.47 12.44
C MET A 235 -17.55 20.60 13.18
N ALA A 236 -16.94 21.15 14.24
CA ALA A 236 -17.52 22.23 15.03
C ALA A 236 -17.27 23.62 14.42
N VAL A 237 -16.19 23.78 13.64
CA VAL A 237 -15.68 25.08 13.19
C VAL A 237 -16.00 25.38 11.73
N PHE A 238 -15.83 24.41 10.83
CA PHE A 238 -15.84 24.69 9.40
C PHE A 238 -17.22 24.44 8.75
N PRO A 239 -17.67 25.32 7.83
CA PRO A 239 -18.89 25.10 7.06
C PRO A 239 -18.85 23.86 6.14
N SER A 240 -17.65 23.50 5.65
CA SER A 240 -17.40 22.32 4.81
C SER A 240 -16.37 21.38 5.46
N PRO A 241 -16.75 20.58 6.47
CA PRO A 241 -15.80 19.72 7.21
C PRO A 241 -15.05 18.71 6.33
N ASN A 242 -15.73 18.14 5.32
CA ASN A 242 -15.16 17.12 4.44
C ASN A 242 -13.96 17.63 3.64
N ASP A 243 -14.03 18.87 3.14
CA ASP A 243 -12.94 19.47 2.36
C ASP A 243 -11.68 19.66 3.24
N VAL A 244 -11.87 20.11 4.48
CA VAL A 244 -10.77 20.25 5.45
C VAL A 244 -10.19 18.88 5.82
N MET A 245 -11.04 17.87 6.02
CA MET A 245 -10.60 16.51 6.32
C MET A 245 -9.79 15.90 5.17
N SER A 246 -10.19 16.13 3.91
CA SER A 246 -9.42 15.71 2.73
C SER A 246 -8.02 16.32 2.75
N ILE A 247 -7.90 17.64 2.99
CA ILE A 247 -6.60 18.33 3.04
C ILE A 247 -5.76 17.83 4.22
N LEU A 248 -6.37 17.62 5.40
CA LEU A 248 -5.69 17.12 6.60
C LEU A 248 -5.12 15.71 6.37
N VAL A 249 -5.96 14.78 5.92
CA VAL A 249 -5.57 13.38 5.73
C VAL A 249 -4.55 13.25 4.60
N GLN A 250 -4.73 13.97 3.50
CA GLN A 250 -3.74 14.02 2.42
C GLN A 250 -2.37 14.44 2.96
N ARG A 251 -2.31 15.51 3.75
CA ARG A 251 -1.05 16.00 4.32
C ARG A 251 -0.44 15.04 5.35
N VAL A 252 -1.26 14.35 6.15
CA VAL A 252 -0.78 13.28 7.04
C VAL A 252 -0.05 12.20 6.25
N ILE A 253 -0.64 11.77 5.12
CA ILE A 253 -0.06 10.73 4.26
C ILE A 253 1.24 11.24 3.62
N GLU A 254 1.20 12.42 3.00
CA GLU A 254 2.34 12.98 2.25
C GLU A 254 3.51 13.41 3.14
N GLN A 255 3.28 13.83 4.39
CA GLN A 255 4.34 14.32 5.26
C GLN A 255 4.75 13.31 6.33
N ARG A 256 3.80 12.78 7.11
CA ARG A 256 4.14 11.91 8.26
C ARG A 256 4.36 10.48 7.84
N VAL A 257 3.41 9.92 7.08
CA VAL A 257 3.48 8.52 6.62
C VAL A 257 4.60 8.36 5.60
N SER A 258 4.76 9.29 4.66
CA SER A 258 5.88 9.26 3.71
C SER A 258 7.25 9.31 4.41
N ALA A 259 7.46 10.24 5.36
CA ALA A 259 8.78 10.41 6.01
C ALA A 259 9.26 9.17 6.78
N ILE A 260 8.42 8.67 7.70
CA ILE A 260 8.05 7.25 7.76
C ILE A 260 8.76 6.22 6.87
N LEU A 261 8.05 5.95 5.78
CA LEU A 261 8.35 4.92 4.79
C LEU A 261 9.66 5.19 4.04
N ASP A 262 10.02 6.45 3.79
CA ASP A 262 11.27 6.83 3.15
C ASP A 262 12.49 6.32 3.93
N ARG A 263 12.40 6.29 5.27
CA ARG A 263 13.45 5.72 6.14
C ARG A 263 13.43 4.20 6.19
N LEU A 264 12.25 3.58 6.07
CA LEU A 264 12.09 2.13 6.18
C LEU A 264 12.42 1.40 4.88
N LEU A 265 12.13 2.03 3.74
CA LEU A 265 12.15 1.42 2.41
C LEU A 265 13.32 1.93 1.56
N GLU A 266 14.46 2.20 2.18
CA GLU A 266 15.69 2.48 1.43
C GLU A 266 16.08 1.25 0.59
N LYS A 267 16.05 1.41 -0.75
CA LYS A 267 16.27 0.31 -1.70
C LYS A 267 17.72 -0.20 -1.63
N PRO A 268 17.96 -1.48 -1.30
CA PRO A 268 19.32 -2.04 -1.31
C PRO A 268 19.82 -2.26 -2.75
N SER A 269 21.14 -2.23 -2.95
CA SER A 269 21.70 -2.49 -4.28
C SER A 269 21.58 -3.97 -4.67
N LEU A 270 21.03 -4.24 -5.86
CA LEU A 270 21.08 -5.59 -6.46
C LEU A 270 22.45 -5.97 -7.03
N MET A 271 23.35 -4.98 -7.22
CA MET A 271 24.72 -5.22 -7.70
C MET A 271 25.67 -5.49 -6.53
N ASN A 272 25.50 -4.73 -5.44
CA ASN A 272 26.27 -4.87 -4.20
C ASN A 272 25.35 -5.36 -3.09
N LEU A 273 25.14 -6.68 -3.05
CA LEU A 273 24.18 -7.30 -2.14
C LEU A 273 24.56 -7.09 -0.66
N PRO A 274 23.63 -6.67 0.20
CA PRO A 274 23.85 -6.64 1.64
C PRO A 274 24.16 -8.05 2.16
N PRO A 275 25.08 -8.24 3.11
CA PRO A 275 25.47 -9.58 3.53
C PRO A 275 24.36 -10.26 4.35
N VAL A 276 24.20 -11.58 4.18
CA VAL A 276 23.09 -12.36 4.77
C VAL A 276 23.11 -12.35 6.30
N ASN A 277 24.29 -12.28 6.91
CA ASN A 277 24.46 -12.17 8.36
C ASN A 277 23.90 -10.85 8.95
N GLN A 278 23.73 -9.82 8.12
CA GLN A 278 23.09 -8.55 8.48
C GLN A 278 21.64 -8.46 7.97
N GLY A 279 21.05 -9.58 7.55
CA GLY A 279 19.66 -9.66 7.08
C GLY A 279 19.50 -9.79 5.56
N GLY A 280 20.53 -9.45 4.78
CA GLY A 280 20.52 -9.55 3.31
C GLY A 280 19.38 -8.77 2.65
N LEU A 281 19.03 -9.15 1.41
CA LEU A 281 17.84 -8.60 0.74
C LEU A 281 16.53 -8.98 1.44
N LEU A 282 16.52 -10.11 2.16
CA LEU A 282 15.33 -10.60 2.85
C LEU A 282 14.84 -9.64 3.93
N GLN A 283 15.74 -8.95 4.63
CA GLN A 283 15.36 -7.94 5.63
C GLN A 283 14.55 -6.80 5.00
N TYR A 284 15.02 -6.25 3.88
CA TYR A 284 14.28 -5.23 3.13
C TYR A 284 12.89 -5.73 2.71
N LEU A 285 12.79 -6.93 2.15
CA LEU A 285 11.50 -7.52 1.73
C LEU A 285 10.53 -7.72 2.91
N ARG A 286 11.04 -8.11 4.08
CA ARG A 286 10.21 -8.26 5.28
C ARG A 286 9.77 -6.92 5.86
N ILE A 287 10.66 -5.92 5.87
CA ILE A 287 10.31 -4.55 6.31
C ILE A 287 9.28 -3.96 5.34
N PHE A 288 9.45 -4.15 4.04
CA PHE A 288 8.48 -3.74 3.03
C PHE A 288 7.09 -4.36 3.28
N ALA A 289 7.02 -5.67 3.54
CA ALA A 289 5.75 -6.33 3.85
C ALA A 289 5.08 -5.78 5.12
N VAL A 290 5.85 -5.63 6.20
CA VAL A 290 5.35 -5.09 7.48
C VAL A 290 4.86 -3.65 7.32
N SER A 291 5.63 -2.81 6.62
CA SER A 291 5.26 -1.42 6.35
C SER A 291 3.96 -1.36 5.55
N TYR A 292 3.84 -2.16 4.49
CA TYR A 292 2.63 -2.21 3.66
C TYR A 292 1.39 -2.63 4.46
N GLU A 293 1.46 -3.72 5.21
CA GLU A 293 0.33 -4.21 6.02
C GLU A 293 -0.13 -3.19 7.07
N ASN A 294 0.81 -2.53 7.76
CA ASN A 294 0.48 -1.51 8.75
C ASN A 294 -0.14 -0.28 8.09
N THR A 295 0.38 0.16 6.94
CA THR A 295 -0.14 1.32 6.22
C THR A 295 -1.54 1.03 5.65
N GLU A 296 -1.81 -0.18 5.17
CA GLU A 296 -3.17 -0.59 4.81
C GLU A 296 -4.13 -0.56 6.00
N GLY A 297 -3.65 -0.95 7.19
CA GLY A 297 -4.39 -0.81 8.44
C GLY A 297 -4.74 0.65 8.74
N LEU A 298 -3.76 1.55 8.64
CA LEU A 298 -3.95 2.99 8.80
C LEU A 298 -4.96 3.56 7.79
N ALA A 299 -4.91 3.16 6.52
CA ALA A 299 -5.87 3.60 5.50
C ALA A 299 -7.31 3.35 5.94
N LYS A 300 -7.59 2.13 6.43
CA LYS A 300 -8.92 1.72 6.92
C LYS A 300 -9.33 2.52 8.16
N GLU A 301 -8.40 2.78 9.07
CA GLU A 301 -8.67 3.61 10.25
C GLU A 301 -8.98 5.06 9.88
N LEU A 302 -8.19 5.70 9.01
CA LEU A 302 -8.44 7.08 8.58
C LEU A 302 -9.75 7.20 7.80
N GLN A 303 -10.10 6.22 6.96
CA GLN A 303 -11.40 6.14 6.30
C GLN A 303 -12.54 6.11 7.35
N SER A 304 -12.36 5.38 8.46
CA SER A 304 -13.36 5.29 9.53
C SER A 304 -13.52 6.59 10.35
N VAL A 305 -12.45 7.37 10.48
CA VAL A 305 -12.49 8.70 11.13
C VAL A 305 -13.18 9.73 10.23
N GLY A 306 -13.04 9.57 8.92
CA GLY A 306 -13.64 10.42 7.89
C GLY A 306 -12.56 11.19 7.13
N CYS A 307 -12.36 10.86 5.86
CA CYS A 307 -11.35 11.49 4.98
C CYS A 307 -11.96 12.38 3.88
N GLY A 308 -13.23 12.77 4.02
CA GLY A 308 -13.95 13.51 2.98
C GLY A 308 -14.06 12.69 1.69
N ASP A 309 -13.82 13.34 0.55
CA ASP A 309 -13.82 12.72 -0.78
C ASP A 309 -12.42 12.21 -1.21
N LEU A 310 -11.43 12.25 -0.31
CA LEU A 310 -10.08 11.75 -0.59
C LEU A 310 -10.07 10.23 -0.73
N ASP A 311 -9.50 9.73 -1.83
CA ASP A 311 -9.11 8.33 -1.97
C ASP A 311 -7.83 8.05 -1.15
N ALA A 312 -7.99 7.92 0.17
CA ALA A 312 -6.88 7.68 1.09
C ALA A 312 -6.18 6.35 0.79
N GLN A 313 -6.93 5.32 0.38
CA GLN A 313 -6.37 4.02 0.03
C GLN A 313 -5.52 4.10 -1.24
N GLY A 314 -6.02 4.75 -2.30
CA GLY A 314 -5.26 4.98 -3.53
C GLY A 314 -4.00 5.82 -3.32
N LEU A 315 -4.09 6.87 -2.49
CA LEU A 315 -2.93 7.71 -2.15
C LEU A 315 -1.86 6.92 -1.38
N MET A 316 -2.25 6.11 -0.40
CA MET A 316 -1.29 5.25 0.31
C MET A 316 -0.70 4.16 -0.58
N GLU A 317 -1.51 3.52 -1.43
CA GLU A 317 -1.03 2.54 -2.41
C GLU A 317 0.02 3.16 -3.34
N SER A 318 -0.14 4.44 -3.71
CA SER A 318 0.83 5.16 -4.55
C SER A 318 2.23 5.26 -3.95
N LEU A 319 2.36 5.27 -2.61
CA LEU A 319 3.65 5.30 -1.90
C LEU A 319 4.47 4.02 -2.13
N PHE A 320 3.81 2.91 -2.45
CA PHE A 320 4.46 1.60 -2.59
C PHE A 320 4.66 1.16 -4.04
N LEU A 321 4.07 1.84 -5.03
CA LEU A 321 4.12 1.42 -6.44
C LEU A 321 5.55 1.18 -6.91
N SER A 322 6.47 2.11 -6.63
CA SER A 322 7.87 1.98 -7.04
C SER A 322 8.59 0.77 -6.42
N HIS A 323 8.14 0.29 -5.26
CA HIS A 323 8.69 -0.89 -4.58
C HIS A 323 8.02 -2.17 -5.07
N LYS A 324 6.72 -2.11 -5.39
CA LYS A 324 5.96 -3.23 -5.95
C LYS A 324 6.39 -3.58 -7.38
N ASP A 325 6.74 -2.58 -8.19
CA ASP A 325 7.16 -2.79 -9.58
C ASP A 325 8.46 -3.60 -9.67
N GLU A 326 9.41 -3.36 -8.76
CA GLU A 326 10.72 -4.06 -8.71
C GLU A 326 10.72 -5.27 -7.75
N TYR A 327 9.62 -5.51 -7.03
CA TYR A 327 9.53 -6.58 -6.03
C TYR A 327 9.94 -7.96 -6.57
N PRO A 328 9.50 -8.41 -7.77
CA PRO A 328 9.85 -9.74 -8.28
C PRO A 328 11.36 -9.96 -8.41
N GLU A 329 12.11 -8.93 -8.81
CA GLU A 329 13.56 -8.98 -8.95
C GLU A 329 14.25 -9.11 -7.58
N TYR A 330 13.83 -8.32 -6.58
CA TYR A 330 14.36 -8.41 -5.22
C TYR A 330 14.05 -9.77 -4.57
N GLU A 331 12.84 -10.29 -4.77
CA GLU A 331 12.44 -11.58 -4.18
C GLU A 331 13.26 -12.74 -4.77
N GLN A 332 13.43 -12.78 -6.09
CA GLN A 332 14.27 -13.80 -6.74
C GLN A 332 15.75 -13.67 -6.33
N ALA A 333 16.27 -12.45 -6.26
CA ALA A 333 17.64 -12.20 -5.82
C ALA A 333 17.86 -12.63 -4.37
N SER A 334 16.90 -12.36 -3.48
CA SER A 334 16.90 -12.79 -2.08
C SER A 334 16.94 -14.31 -1.96
N LEU A 335 16.07 -15.03 -2.67
CA LEU A 335 16.06 -16.50 -2.66
C LEU A 335 17.38 -17.09 -3.17
N LYS A 336 17.96 -16.51 -4.23
CA LYS A 336 19.28 -16.92 -4.74
C LYS A 336 20.39 -16.66 -3.73
N GLN A 337 20.34 -15.52 -3.04
CA GLN A 337 21.30 -15.15 -2.01
C GLN A 337 21.26 -16.11 -0.81
N LEU A 338 20.06 -16.44 -0.31
CA LEU A 338 19.88 -17.41 0.77
C LEU A 338 20.42 -18.79 0.39
N TYR A 339 20.12 -19.26 -0.83
CA TYR A 339 20.65 -20.51 -1.34
C TYR A 339 22.18 -20.51 -1.39
N GLN A 340 22.80 -19.48 -1.97
CA GLN A 340 24.26 -19.37 -2.07
C GLN A 340 24.93 -19.39 -0.70
N SER A 341 24.43 -18.58 0.25
CA SER A 341 24.94 -18.54 1.62
C SER A 341 24.82 -19.89 2.30
N LYS A 342 23.70 -20.61 2.11
CA LYS A 342 23.51 -21.94 2.71
C LYS A 342 24.44 -22.98 2.10
N MET A 343 24.68 -22.91 0.79
CA MET A 343 25.64 -23.81 0.15
C MET A 343 27.07 -23.53 0.60
N GLU A 344 27.43 -22.28 0.90
CA GLU A 344 28.72 -21.92 1.48
C GLU A 344 28.87 -22.42 2.92
N GLU A 345 27.85 -22.23 3.76
CA GLU A 345 27.79 -22.79 5.13
C GLU A 345 28.02 -24.30 5.12
N LEU A 346 27.27 -25.01 4.28
CA LEU A 346 27.39 -26.45 4.10
C LEU A 346 28.80 -26.88 3.65
N ARG A 347 29.44 -26.15 2.73
CA ARG A 347 30.83 -26.45 2.31
C ARG A 347 31.83 -26.21 3.43
N ALA A 348 31.65 -25.16 4.23
CA ALA A 348 32.52 -24.85 5.37
C ALA A 348 32.41 -25.93 6.46
N GLU A 349 31.20 -26.41 6.76
CA GLU A 349 30.97 -27.51 7.70
C GLU A 349 31.66 -28.80 7.25
N ALA A 350 31.61 -29.13 5.96
CA ALA A 350 32.30 -30.30 5.40
C ALA A 350 33.83 -30.19 5.54
N GLN A 351 34.40 -29.00 5.34
CA GLN A 351 35.85 -28.77 5.51
C GLN A 351 36.29 -28.96 6.97
N GLN A 352 35.53 -28.44 7.94
CA GLN A 352 35.85 -28.57 9.37
C GLN A 352 35.77 -30.03 9.88
N GLN A 353 34.85 -30.83 9.34
CA GLN A 353 34.76 -32.27 9.64
C GLN A 353 35.98 -33.04 9.12
N SER A 354 36.60 -32.57 8.03
CA SER A 354 37.83 -33.16 7.47
C SER A 354 39.05 -32.92 8.38
N GLU A 355 39.21 -31.70 8.89
CA GLU A 355 40.37 -31.30 9.68
C GLU A 355 40.39 -31.91 11.09
N SER A 356 39.21 -32.04 11.73
CA SER A 356 39.08 -32.61 13.07
C SER A 356 39.37 -34.13 13.13
N THR A 357 39.18 -34.84 12.02
CA THR A 357 39.44 -36.29 11.92
C THR A 357 40.94 -36.60 11.66
N GLY A 358 41.75 -35.60 11.30
CA GLY A 358 43.14 -35.75 10.85
C GLY A 358 44.23 -35.94 11.91
N THR A 359 43.92 -36.10 13.20
CA THR A 359 44.94 -36.19 14.27
C THR A 359 45.35 -37.61 14.71
N ILE A 360 44.73 -38.68 14.20
CA ILE A 360 45.12 -40.07 14.54
C ILE A 360 45.24 -40.95 13.28
N SER A 361 46.30 -40.76 12.49
CA SER A 361 47.07 -41.84 11.83
C SER A 361 47.96 -41.29 10.70
N ARG A 362 49.28 -41.43 10.86
CA ARG A 362 50.25 -41.26 9.78
C ARG A 362 50.20 -42.47 8.85
N SER A 363 49.35 -42.42 7.83
CA SER A 363 49.54 -43.20 6.59
C SER A 363 49.08 -42.34 5.41
N LYS A 364 50.05 -41.93 4.58
CA LYS A 364 49.84 -41.19 3.34
C LYS A 364 49.15 -42.09 2.29
N THR A 365 47.83 -42.12 2.32
CA THR A 365 46.99 -42.38 1.14
C THR A 365 45.97 -41.25 1.15
N ALA A 366 45.85 -40.53 0.04
CA ALA A 366 44.99 -39.36 -0.10
C ALA A 366 43.55 -39.73 0.32
N ALA A 367 43.16 -39.32 1.53
CA ALA A 367 41.79 -39.45 2.00
C ALA A 367 41.01 -38.29 1.37
N SER A 368 40.03 -38.66 0.54
CA SER A 368 39.04 -37.75 -0.02
C SER A 368 38.35 -36.96 1.10
N PRO A 369 38.00 -35.67 0.88
CA PRO A 369 37.27 -34.89 1.88
C PRO A 369 35.94 -35.58 2.24
N PRO A 370 35.41 -35.38 3.46
CA PRO A 370 34.21 -36.06 3.91
C PRO A 370 33.00 -35.71 3.02
N ILE A 371 32.23 -36.75 2.71
CA ILE A 371 31.09 -36.70 1.79
C ILE A 371 29.98 -35.84 2.39
N GLN A 372 29.63 -34.74 1.72
CA GLN A 372 28.45 -33.98 2.05
C GLN A 372 27.18 -34.77 1.67
N GLN A 373 26.59 -35.46 2.65
CA GLN A 373 25.37 -36.22 2.42
C GLN A 373 24.16 -35.29 2.21
N ILE A 374 23.32 -35.62 1.24
CA ILE A 374 22.02 -34.97 1.00
C ILE A 374 21.22 -34.96 2.31
N SER A 375 20.60 -33.85 2.68
CA SER A 375 19.72 -33.77 3.85
C SER A 375 18.33 -33.27 3.47
N VAL A 376 17.30 -33.98 3.95
CA VAL A 376 15.89 -33.61 3.76
C VAL A 376 15.54 -32.31 4.49
N THR A 377 16.23 -32.02 5.60
CA THR A 377 16.01 -30.79 6.37
C THR A 377 16.40 -29.52 5.60
N ILE A 378 17.40 -29.61 4.73
CA ILE A 378 17.84 -28.50 3.88
C ILE A 378 16.79 -28.20 2.81
N VAL A 379 16.18 -29.23 2.22
CA VAL A 379 15.06 -29.05 1.28
C VAL A 379 13.84 -28.47 1.98
N ALA A 380 13.54 -28.91 3.21
CA ALA A 380 12.49 -28.30 4.02
C ALA A 380 12.77 -26.81 4.33
N GLU A 381 14.04 -26.42 4.53
CA GLU A 381 14.43 -25.03 4.70
C GLU A 381 14.21 -24.20 3.42
N PHE A 382 14.54 -24.73 2.24
CA PHE A 382 14.25 -24.07 0.96
C PHE A 382 12.76 -23.85 0.77
N VAL A 383 11.94 -24.86 1.10
CA VAL A 383 10.47 -24.74 1.06
C VAL A 383 10.00 -23.66 2.03
N ARG A 384 10.57 -23.58 3.25
CA ARG A 384 10.21 -22.54 4.22
C ARG A 384 10.52 -21.13 3.71
N TRP A 385 11.66 -20.91 3.05
CA TRP A 385 11.95 -19.62 2.41
C TRP A 385 10.96 -19.31 1.30
N ASN A 386 10.58 -20.32 0.51
CA ASN A 386 9.59 -20.17 -0.54
C ASN A 386 8.20 -19.84 0.02
N GLU A 387 7.76 -20.50 1.09
CA GLU A 387 6.49 -20.21 1.77
C GLU A 387 6.39 -18.76 2.22
N GLU A 388 7.48 -18.23 2.76
CA GLU A 388 7.59 -16.84 3.18
C GLU A 388 7.51 -15.88 1.98
N ALA A 389 8.19 -16.21 0.88
CA ALA A 389 8.13 -15.46 -0.37
C ALA A 389 6.73 -15.48 -1.00
N ILE A 390 6.04 -16.63 -0.98
CA ILE A 390 4.67 -16.76 -1.47
C ILE A 390 3.70 -15.90 -0.64
N THR A 391 3.91 -15.81 0.68
CA THR A 391 3.11 -14.93 1.55
C THR A 391 3.25 -13.47 1.11
N ARG A 392 4.47 -13.01 0.80
CA ARG A 392 4.71 -11.67 0.24
C ARG A 392 4.12 -11.49 -1.16
N CYS A 393 4.20 -12.51 -2.03
CA CYS A 393 3.57 -12.46 -3.35
C CYS A 393 2.06 -12.23 -3.23
N THR A 394 1.39 -12.93 -2.31
CA THR A 394 -0.05 -12.77 -2.07
C THR A 394 -0.39 -11.39 -1.50
N LEU A 395 0.50 -10.81 -0.69
CA LEU A 395 0.31 -9.49 -0.11
C LEU A 395 0.41 -8.37 -1.16
N PHE A 396 1.43 -8.41 -2.02
CA PHE A 396 1.69 -7.31 -2.95
C PHE A 396 0.94 -7.41 -4.28
N SER A 397 0.44 -8.59 -4.65
CA SER A 397 -0.18 -8.82 -5.96
C SER A 397 -1.71 -8.67 -5.89
N SER A 398 -2.21 -7.49 -6.24
CA SER A 398 -3.65 -7.22 -6.24
C SER A 398 -4.41 -7.91 -7.39
N GLN A 399 -3.72 -8.26 -8.49
CA GLN A 399 -4.33 -8.88 -9.67
C GLN A 399 -3.98 -10.39 -9.75
N PRO A 400 -4.94 -11.27 -10.10
CA PRO A 400 -4.68 -12.72 -10.19
C PRO A 400 -3.58 -13.10 -11.19
N VAL A 401 -3.44 -12.34 -12.29
CA VAL A 401 -2.43 -12.61 -13.33
C VAL A 401 -1.02 -12.28 -12.83
N THR A 402 -0.83 -11.13 -12.18
CA THR A 402 0.47 -10.76 -11.59
C THR A 402 0.83 -11.69 -10.44
N LEU A 403 -0.16 -12.07 -9.61
CA LEU A 403 0.03 -13.07 -8.56
C LEU A 403 0.54 -14.40 -9.15
N ALA A 404 -0.15 -14.95 -10.16
CA ALA A 404 0.24 -16.22 -10.77
C ALA A 404 1.65 -16.16 -11.40
N SER A 405 2.00 -15.04 -12.03
CA SER A 405 3.36 -14.80 -12.57
C SER A 405 4.42 -14.80 -11.46
N ASN A 406 4.20 -14.04 -10.39
CA ASN A 406 5.13 -13.93 -9.26
C ASN A 406 5.28 -15.26 -8.53
N VAL A 407 4.17 -15.97 -8.27
CA VAL A 407 4.15 -17.30 -7.67
C VAL A 407 4.95 -18.29 -8.51
N ARG A 408 4.79 -18.28 -9.84
CA ARG A 408 5.58 -19.13 -10.74
C ARG A 408 7.06 -18.81 -10.66
N SER A 409 7.45 -17.54 -10.73
CA SER A 409 8.87 -17.16 -10.65
C SER A 409 9.51 -17.57 -9.31
N VAL A 410 8.81 -17.35 -8.20
CA VAL A 410 9.26 -17.75 -6.85
C VAL A 410 9.34 -19.27 -6.73
N PHE A 411 8.33 -20.01 -7.20
CA PHE A 411 8.35 -21.48 -7.18
C PHE A 411 9.44 -22.05 -8.10
N GLY A 412 9.65 -21.45 -9.27
CA GLY A 412 10.74 -21.80 -10.19
C GLY A 412 12.12 -21.70 -9.54
N CYS A 413 12.36 -20.67 -8.70
CA CYS A 413 13.58 -20.58 -7.90
C CYS A 413 13.76 -21.79 -6.97
N LEU A 414 12.69 -22.22 -6.29
CA LEU A 414 12.73 -23.42 -5.43
C LEU A 414 13.01 -24.69 -6.25
N LEU A 415 12.36 -24.85 -7.42
CA LEU A 415 12.59 -26.00 -8.30
C LEU A 415 14.05 -26.08 -8.74
N GLU A 416 14.64 -24.96 -9.16
CA GLU A 416 16.05 -24.89 -9.55
C GLU A 416 16.98 -25.25 -8.38
N GLN A 417 16.74 -24.67 -7.20
CA GLN A 417 17.55 -24.88 -6.00
C GLN A 417 17.50 -26.34 -5.52
N VAL A 418 16.31 -26.93 -5.44
CA VAL A 418 16.12 -28.34 -5.04
C VAL A 418 16.73 -29.27 -6.08
N SER A 419 16.47 -29.05 -7.37
CA SER A 419 17.03 -29.86 -8.45
C SER A 419 18.56 -29.86 -8.42
N ARG A 420 19.16 -28.68 -8.27
CA ARG A 420 20.62 -28.51 -8.19
C ARG A 420 21.20 -29.18 -6.95
N TYR A 421 20.65 -28.91 -5.76
CA TYR A 421 21.13 -29.50 -4.51
C TYR A 421 21.09 -31.04 -4.53
N LEU A 422 19.99 -31.62 -5.00
CA LEU A 422 19.84 -33.08 -5.06
C LEU A 422 20.72 -33.71 -6.14
N THR A 423 20.82 -33.09 -7.31
CA THR A 423 21.69 -33.58 -8.40
C THR A 423 23.15 -33.53 -7.97
N ASP A 424 23.61 -32.38 -7.46
CA ASP A 424 24.99 -32.23 -6.99
C ASP A 424 25.27 -33.27 -5.88
N GLY A 425 24.39 -33.42 -4.90
CA GLY A 425 24.57 -34.41 -3.82
C GLY A 425 24.61 -35.87 -4.30
N LEU A 426 23.84 -36.23 -5.34
CA LEU A 426 23.89 -37.57 -5.95
C LEU A 426 25.19 -37.79 -6.72
N GLU A 427 25.66 -36.78 -7.46
CA GLU A 427 26.94 -36.85 -8.18
C GLU A 427 28.12 -37.02 -7.20
N HIS A 428 28.13 -36.29 -6.07
CA HIS A 428 29.14 -36.48 -5.03
C HIS A 428 29.07 -37.88 -4.38
N ALA A 429 27.86 -38.38 -4.08
CA ALA A 429 27.71 -39.76 -3.58
C ALA A 429 28.19 -40.81 -4.60
N ARG A 430 28.04 -40.50 -5.89
CA ARG A 430 28.52 -41.35 -6.99
C ARG A 430 30.05 -41.34 -7.12
N GLU A 431 30.72 -40.23 -6.79
CA GLU A 431 32.19 -40.18 -6.76
C GLU A 431 32.76 -41.22 -5.79
N SER A 432 32.13 -41.44 -4.64
CA SER A 432 32.55 -42.49 -3.69
C SER A 432 32.40 -43.90 -4.25
N LEU A 433 31.38 -44.14 -5.09
CA LEU A 433 31.24 -45.41 -5.82
C LEU A 433 32.38 -45.59 -6.82
N ASN A 434 32.73 -44.54 -7.56
CA ASN A 434 33.85 -44.56 -8.52
C ASN A 434 35.20 -44.81 -7.80
N GLU A 435 35.43 -44.19 -6.65
CA GLU A 435 36.62 -44.41 -5.84
C GLU A 435 36.71 -45.86 -5.34
N ALA A 436 35.61 -46.41 -4.84
CA ALA A 436 35.54 -47.81 -4.40
C ALA A 436 35.76 -48.80 -5.56
N ALA A 437 35.16 -48.55 -6.72
CA ALA A 437 35.36 -49.34 -7.93
C ALA A 437 36.84 -49.31 -8.39
N ALA A 438 37.47 -48.13 -8.37
CA ALA A 438 38.88 -47.98 -8.72
C ALA A 438 39.82 -48.71 -7.74
N LEU A 439 39.50 -48.72 -6.43
CA LEU A 439 40.23 -49.52 -5.45
C LEU A 439 40.10 -51.01 -5.76
N ARG A 440 38.90 -51.49 -6.07
CA ARG A 440 38.67 -52.88 -6.45
C ARG A 440 39.49 -53.29 -7.67
N ASP A 441 39.45 -52.51 -8.76
CA ASP A 441 40.17 -52.83 -10.00
C ASP A 441 41.69 -52.93 -9.80
N ARG A 442 42.25 -52.10 -8.89
CA ARG A 442 43.68 -52.17 -8.54
C ARG A 442 44.08 -53.49 -7.89
N PHE A 443 43.19 -54.14 -7.14
CA PHE A 443 43.50 -55.40 -6.45
C PHE A 443 43.17 -56.65 -7.27
N VAL A 444 42.37 -56.53 -8.34
CA VAL A 444 42.10 -57.62 -9.30
C VAL A 444 43.32 -57.96 -10.17
N ILE A 445 44.23 -57.00 -10.44
CA ILE A 445 45.34 -57.15 -11.39
C ILE A 445 46.63 -57.79 -10.76
N GLY A 446 46.63 -58.08 -9.45
CA GLY A 446 47.83 -58.48 -8.71
C GLY A 446 48.07 -59.98 -8.48
N ALA A 447 47.53 -60.90 -9.29
CA ALA A 447 47.56 -62.35 -9.00
C ALA A 447 48.90 -63.08 -9.26
N SER A 448 50.05 -62.45 -8.97
CA SER A 448 51.37 -63.12 -8.99
C SER A 448 52.28 -62.62 -7.88
N VAL A 449 51.90 -62.82 -6.61
CA VAL A 449 52.74 -62.36 -5.49
C VAL A 449 53.08 -63.43 -4.45
N SER A 450 54.32 -63.36 -3.99
CA SER A 450 54.92 -64.26 -2.99
C SER A 450 54.14 -64.31 -1.67
N ARG A 451 54.35 -65.38 -0.88
CA ARG A 451 53.58 -65.72 0.33
C ARG A 451 53.49 -64.61 1.40
N ARG A 452 54.43 -63.64 1.46
CA ARG A 452 54.36 -62.46 2.35
C ARG A 452 53.46 -61.34 1.82
N VAL A 453 53.30 -61.22 0.52
CA VAL A 453 52.45 -60.21 -0.11
C VAL A 453 51.00 -60.71 -0.25
N ALA A 454 50.78 -62.03 -0.21
CA ALA A 454 49.44 -62.62 -0.23
C ALA A 454 48.56 -62.17 0.96
N ALA A 455 49.11 -62.06 2.18
CA ALA A 455 48.36 -61.59 3.34
C ALA A 455 48.03 -60.08 3.25
N ALA A 456 48.97 -59.27 2.73
CA ALA A 456 48.73 -57.85 2.47
C ALA A 456 47.72 -57.63 1.33
N ALA A 457 47.76 -58.46 0.29
CA ALA A 457 46.81 -58.45 -0.81
C ALA A 457 45.40 -58.87 -0.37
N ALA A 458 45.28 -59.89 0.49
CA ALA A 458 44.00 -60.31 1.07
C ALA A 458 43.39 -59.21 1.95
N SER A 459 44.18 -58.60 2.83
CA SER A 459 43.73 -57.48 3.67
C SER A 459 43.33 -56.25 2.84
N ALA A 460 44.04 -55.98 1.74
CA ALA A 460 43.71 -54.87 0.85
C ALA A 460 42.46 -55.14 -0.01
N ALA A 461 42.22 -56.38 -0.42
CA ALA A 461 40.99 -56.80 -1.09
C ALA A 461 39.78 -56.72 -0.14
N GLU A 462 39.93 -57.12 1.11
CA GLU A 462 38.89 -56.97 2.15
C GLU A 462 38.58 -55.49 2.43
N ALA A 463 39.60 -54.62 2.48
CA ALA A 463 39.41 -53.18 2.60
C ALA A 463 38.70 -52.56 1.39
N ALA A 464 38.98 -53.05 0.17
CA ALA A 464 38.30 -52.61 -1.05
C ALA A 464 36.83 -53.05 -1.10
N ALA A 465 36.53 -54.29 -0.67
CA ALA A 465 35.16 -54.78 -0.54
C ALA A 465 34.37 -54.00 0.52
N ALA A 466 34.96 -53.72 1.68
CA ALA A 466 34.34 -52.89 2.72
C ALA A 466 34.07 -51.45 2.23
N ALA A 467 34.97 -50.88 1.42
CA ALA A 467 34.75 -49.59 0.77
C ALA A 467 33.60 -49.65 -0.26
N GLY A 468 33.48 -50.75 -1.02
CA GLY A 468 32.36 -51.03 -1.92
C GLY A 468 31.02 -51.09 -1.20
N GLU A 469 30.92 -51.87 -0.11
CA GLU A 469 29.70 -51.97 0.68
C GLU A 469 29.30 -50.61 1.29
N SER A 470 30.27 -49.89 1.86
CA SER A 470 30.04 -48.58 2.48
C SER A 470 29.59 -47.52 1.48
N SER A 471 30.21 -47.47 0.30
CA SER A 471 29.84 -46.54 -0.78
C SER A 471 28.48 -46.87 -1.39
N PHE A 472 28.18 -48.16 -1.62
CA PHE A 472 26.85 -48.62 -2.05
C PHE A 472 25.76 -48.20 -1.04
N ARG A 473 25.98 -48.48 0.25
CA ARG A 473 25.04 -48.12 1.31
C ARG A 473 24.81 -46.60 1.36
N SER A 474 25.89 -45.83 1.28
CA SER A 474 25.84 -44.37 1.30
C SER A 474 25.06 -43.81 0.10
N PHE A 475 25.27 -44.38 -1.09
CA PHE A 475 24.53 -43.99 -2.29
C PHE A 475 23.03 -44.33 -2.19
N MET A 476 22.67 -45.52 -1.68
CA MET A 476 21.28 -45.90 -1.48
C MET A 476 20.55 -44.98 -0.49
N ILE A 477 21.25 -44.55 0.57
CA ILE A 477 20.73 -43.54 1.51
C ILE A 477 20.51 -42.21 0.79
N ALA A 478 21.43 -41.76 -0.07
CA ALA A 478 21.27 -40.54 -0.85
C ALA A 478 20.03 -40.60 -1.77
N VAL A 479 19.82 -41.73 -2.48
CA VAL A 479 18.61 -41.96 -3.30
C VAL A 479 17.34 -41.91 -2.46
N GLN A 480 17.31 -42.54 -1.30
CA GLN A 480 16.16 -42.50 -0.39
C GLN A 480 15.85 -41.06 0.08
N ARG A 481 16.89 -40.28 0.39
CA ARG A 481 16.73 -38.87 0.79
C ARG A 481 16.25 -38.01 -0.37
N CYS A 482 16.69 -38.25 -1.60
CA CYS A 482 16.14 -37.60 -2.80
C CYS A 482 14.65 -37.88 -2.97
N ALA A 483 14.22 -39.14 -2.85
CA ALA A 483 12.81 -39.50 -2.96
C ALA A 483 11.95 -38.77 -1.89
N SER A 484 12.46 -38.69 -0.67
CA SER A 484 11.80 -37.95 0.43
C SER A 484 11.71 -36.44 0.14
N SER A 485 12.78 -35.85 -0.38
CA SER A 485 12.82 -34.43 -0.76
C SER A 485 11.87 -34.10 -1.92
N VAL A 486 11.77 -34.97 -2.93
CA VAL A 486 10.80 -34.81 -4.03
C VAL A 486 9.36 -34.91 -3.51
N ALA A 487 9.08 -35.82 -2.58
CA ALA A 487 7.75 -35.92 -1.97
C ALA A 487 7.35 -34.64 -1.22
N ILE A 488 8.28 -34.01 -0.48
CA ILE A 488 8.04 -32.71 0.18
C ILE A 488 7.68 -31.64 -0.86
N LEU A 489 8.43 -31.57 -1.96
CA LEU A 489 8.19 -30.59 -3.02
C LEU A 489 6.81 -30.78 -3.68
N GLN A 490 6.45 -32.02 -4.00
CA GLN A 490 5.13 -32.36 -4.57
C GLN A 490 3.99 -32.02 -3.61
N GLN A 491 4.16 -32.32 -2.32
CA GLN A 491 3.19 -31.99 -1.28
C GLN A 491 3.03 -30.48 -1.14
N TYR A 492 4.12 -29.72 -1.15
CA TYR A 492 4.10 -28.26 -1.10
C TYR A 492 3.37 -27.68 -2.32
N PHE A 493 3.67 -28.15 -3.53
CA PHE A 493 2.98 -27.73 -4.75
C PHE A 493 1.46 -27.97 -4.65
N SER A 494 1.07 -29.19 -4.28
CA SER A 494 -0.34 -29.59 -4.20
C SER A 494 -1.11 -28.77 -3.14
N ASN A 495 -0.51 -28.54 -1.98
CA ASN A 495 -1.20 -27.90 -0.85
C ASN A 495 -1.25 -26.37 -0.93
N LYS A 496 -0.25 -25.74 -1.54
CA LYS A 496 -0.08 -24.28 -1.50
C LYS A 496 -0.08 -23.68 -2.90
N ILE A 497 0.90 -24.05 -3.73
CA ILE A 497 1.15 -23.38 -5.02
C ILE A 497 -0.03 -23.58 -6.00
N SER A 498 -0.56 -24.79 -6.10
CA SER A 498 -1.64 -25.13 -7.05
C SER A 498 -2.87 -24.22 -6.92
N ARG A 499 -3.17 -23.78 -5.69
CA ARG A 499 -4.35 -22.97 -5.35
C ARG A 499 -4.19 -21.50 -5.76
N LEU A 500 -2.97 -21.05 -6.03
CA LEU A 500 -2.65 -19.67 -6.39
C LEU A 500 -2.45 -19.49 -7.90
N LEU A 501 -2.57 -20.56 -8.69
CA LEU A 501 -2.31 -20.56 -10.12
C LEU A 501 -3.61 -20.70 -10.93
N ALA A 502 -3.68 -19.97 -12.05
CA ALA A 502 -4.66 -20.22 -13.10
C ALA A 502 -4.34 -21.53 -13.85
N PRO A 503 -5.30 -22.16 -14.57
CA PRO A 503 -5.11 -23.47 -15.20
C PRO A 503 -3.87 -23.58 -16.10
N ASP A 504 -3.63 -22.58 -16.97
CA ASP A 504 -2.47 -22.59 -17.88
C ASP A 504 -1.15 -22.45 -17.11
N ALA A 505 -1.11 -21.56 -16.11
CA ALA A 505 0.06 -21.38 -15.25
C ALA A 505 0.33 -22.62 -14.39
N HIS A 506 -0.73 -23.30 -13.94
CA HIS A 506 -0.65 -24.56 -13.21
C HIS A 506 -0.01 -25.68 -14.05
N ALA A 507 -0.46 -25.85 -15.30
CA ALA A 507 0.11 -26.83 -16.21
C ALA A 507 1.60 -26.57 -16.47
N ALA A 508 1.98 -25.33 -16.71
CA ALA A 508 3.38 -24.98 -16.95
C ALA A 508 4.27 -25.16 -15.70
N CYS A 509 3.78 -24.83 -14.50
CA CYS A 509 4.51 -25.11 -13.26
C CYS A 509 4.69 -26.62 -13.01
N LEU A 510 3.70 -27.44 -13.37
CA LEU A 510 3.83 -28.90 -13.29
C LEU A 510 4.89 -29.44 -14.26
N GLU A 511 4.96 -28.89 -15.48
CA GLU A 511 5.99 -29.26 -16.47
C GLU A 511 7.40 -28.87 -16.00
N GLU A 512 7.56 -27.68 -15.43
CA GLU A 512 8.82 -27.24 -14.82
C GLU A 512 9.23 -28.15 -13.65
N MET A 513 8.28 -28.51 -12.78
CA MET A 513 8.54 -29.45 -11.68
C MET A 513 8.92 -30.84 -12.19
N GLY A 514 8.22 -31.34 -13.22
CA GLY A 514 8.55 -32.61 -13.87
C GLY A 514 9.96 -32.60 -14.46
N THR A 515 10.34 -31.50 -15.11
CA THR A 515 11.70 -31.29 -15.65
C THR A 515 12.75 -31.28 -14.53
N ALA A 516 12.49 -30.58 -13.43
CA ALA A 516 13.38 -30.52 -12.27
C ALA A 516 13.59 -31.90 -11.62
N VAL A 517 12.51 -32.67 -11.46
CA VAL A 517 12.53 -34.04 -10.90
C VAL A 517 13.25 -35.01 -11.84
N SER A 518 13.00 -34.93 -13.15
CA SER A 518 13.64 -35.80 -14.15
C SER A 518 15.17 -35.66 -14.16
N ARG A 519 15.72 -34.45 -13.91
CA ARG A 519 17.17 -34.26 -13.74
C ARG A 519 17.74 -35.05 -12.56
N VAL A 520 17.04 -35.01 -11.42
CA VAL A 520 17.42 -35.75 -10.21
C VAL A 520 17.34 -37.26 -10.44
N GLU A 521 16.25 -37.71 -11.08
CA GLU A 521 16.08 -39.12 -11.46
C GLU A 521 17.19 -39.60 -12.38
N GLY A 522 17.58 -38.79 -13.38
CA GLY A 522 18.68 -39.12 -14.29
C GLY A 522 20.03 -39.30 -13.58
N SER A 523 20.34 -38.48 -12.57
CA SER A 523 21.55 -38.65 -11.75
C SER A 523 21.46 -39.90 -10.87
N ALA A 524 20.30 -40.16 -10.25
CA ALA A 524 20.08 -41.35 -9.44
C ALA A 524 20.21 -42.64 -10.27
N GLN A 525 19.63 -42.67 -11.46
CA GLN A 525 19.71 -43.82 -12.39
C GLN A 525 21.15 -44.14 -12.77
N LYS A 526 21.98 -43.13 -13.06
CA LYS A 526 23.41 -43.34 -13.38
C LYS A 526 24.15 -44.00 -12.23
N GLY A 527 23.95 -43.56 -10.99
CA GLY A 527 24.62 -44.18 -9.85
C GLY A 527 24.04 -45.56 -9.49
N LEU A 528 22.73 -45.78 -9.66
CA LEU A 528 22.13 -47.12 -9.49
C LEU A 528 22.70 -48.14 -10.49
N GLN A 529 22.91 -47.72 -11.74
CA GLN A 529 23.57 -48.56 -12.75
C GLN A 529 24.99 -48.97 -12.30
N GLN A 530 25.77 -48.04 -11.77
CA GLN A 530 27.10 -48.33 -11.22
C GLN A 530 27.05 -49.26 -10.01
N CYS A 531 26.06 -49.10 -9.13
CA CYS A 531 25.84 -50.01 -8.02
C CYS A 531 25.58 -51.45 -8.52
N ILE A 532 24.77 -51.62 -9.56
CA ILE A 532 24.51 -52.95 -10.16
C ILE A 532 25.81 -53.53 -10.73
N GLU A 533 26.59 -52.76 -11.48
CA GLU A 533 27.90 -53.17 -12.00
C GLU A 533 28.87 -53.56 -10.89
N THR A 534 28.82 -52.84 -9.76
CA THR A 534 29.64 -53.14 -8.59
C THR A 534 29.26 -54.51 -8.01
N VAL A 535 27.97 -54.76 -7.76
CA VAL A 535 27.47 -56.04 -7.23
C VAL A 535 27.74 -57.20 -8.18
N MET A 536 27.56 -57.02 -9.50
CA MET A 536 27.83 -58.07 -10.48
C MET A 536 29.31 -58.49 -10.48
N ALA A 537 30.23 -57.52 -10.47
CA ALA A 537 31.66 -57.83 -10.45
C ALA A 537 32.13 -58.48 -9.13
N GLU A 538 31.47 -58.22 -8.00
CA GLU A 538 31.71 -58.98 -6.76
C GLU A 538 31.16 -60.41 -6.85
N GLY A 539 29.99 -60.60 -7.46
CA GLY A 539 29.42 -61.92 -7.74
C GLY A 539 30.34 -62.77 -8.62
N ASP A 540 30.88 -62.18 -9.69
CA ASP A 540 31.82 -62.86 -10.59
C ASP A 540 33.12 -63.25 -9.87
N LEU A 541 33.61 -62.42 -8.95
CA LEU A 541 34.79 -62.72 -8.13
C LEU A 541 34.55 -63.93 -7.21
N LEU A 542 33.37 -64.01 -6.59
CA LEU A 542 32.98 -65.15 -5.75
C LEU A 542 32.88 -66.45 -6.55
N VAL A 543 32.41 -66.38 -7.80
CA VAL A 543 32.34 -67.54 -8.71
C VAL A 543 33.73 -67.93 -9.22
N ALA A 544 34.62 -66.97 -9.46
CA ALA A 544 35.96 -67.21 -10.01
C ALA A 544 37.01 -67.65 -8.98
N CYS A 545 36.74 -67.57 -7.67
CA CYS A 545 37.69 -67.94 -6.61
C CYS A 545 37.36 -69.35 -6.03
N PRO A 546 38.06 -70.43 -6.41
CA PRO A 546 37.71 -71.80 -6.01
C PRO A 546 37.99 -72.10 -4.52
N ALA A 547 38.65 -71.19 -3.80
CA ALA A 547 39.10 -71.42 -2.42
C ALA A 547 38.02 -71.24 -1.35
N VAL A 548 36.80 -70.78 -1.71
CA VAL A 548 35.69 -70.61 -0.76
C VAL A 548 34.57 -71.64 -0.96
N MET A 549 34.71 -72.53 -1.96
CA MET A 549 33.67 -73.52 -2.30
C MET A 549 33.54 -74.77 -1.40
N PRO A 550 34.34 -75.03 -0.33
CA PRO A 550 34.06 -76.15 0.57
C PRO A 550 33.56 -75.72 1.98
N LEU A 551 32.79 -74.63 2.11
CA LEU A 551 32.15 -74.28 3.40
C LEU A 551 30.62 -74.13 3.37
N TYR A 552 29.96 -74.36 2.22
CA TYR A 552 28.48 -74.35 2.12
C TYR A 552 27.91 -75.64 1.51
N LEU A 553 28.53 -76.77 1.84
CA LEU A 553 27.91 -78.10 1.73
C LEU A 553 28.19 -78.82 3.06
N TRP A 554 27.37 -78.52 4.07
CA TRP A 554 26.73 -79.41 5.05
C TRP A 554 25.90 -78.57 6.03
#